data_AF-A0AAD5U1E4-F1
#
_entry.id   AF-A0AAD5U1E4-F1
#
_cell.length_a   1.000
_cell.length_b   1.000
_cell.length_c   1.000
_cell.angle_alpha   90.00
_cell.angle_beta   90.00
_cell.angle_gamma   90.00
#
_symmetry.space_group_name_H-M   'P 1'
#
loop_
_entity.id
_entity.type
_entity.pdbx_description
1 polymer ?
#
loop_
_entity_poly.entity_id
_entity_poly.type
_entity_poly.pdbx_seq_one_letter_code
_entity_poly.pdbx_strand_id
1 'polypeptide(L)'
;MHPVYHIREIQESSNGLSGSSVRVLGKINSLYLNESLAIIEFKETEMLMDLCLLGTDVQKLNKTSLYQFLGDLEDFEEDQMLKNSNISIPKHAGSGAVILKARIFRLMDGLDLNLFEKSLTLKRSKMAVVNQSINEITSLGVNSFTHSNGVASFDKITPKDFLASCTIFDLKNNQMKSFRFINNPKENYLKWEQTCTLFEGIPTMSSKSFYDLVQKQHENLPISSLVSITSKNNMEKSEQNWSSFLSENTLFIKISRNVSFDAGFGFKDSICSVLELAEEVIGAENIVICLDKEQSDL
;
A
#
# COMPACT_ATOMS: atom_id res chain seq x y z
N MET A 1 -1.97 -2.83 2.57
CA MET A 1 -0.97 -3.36 1.61
C MET A 1 -0.92 -4.89 1.69
N HIS A 2 -1.08 -5.58 0.56
CA HIS A 2 -0.91 -7.04 0.52
C HIS A 2 0.57 -7.41 0.68
N PRO A 3 0.94 -8.24 1.67
CA PRO A 3 2.32 -8.68 1.85
C PRO A 3 2.79 -9.44 0.61
N VAL A 4 4.03 -9.17 0.21
CA VAL A 4 4.72 -9.93 -0.83
C VAL A 4 5.35 -11.14 -0.16
N TYR A 5 5.09 -12.34 -0.67
CA TYR A 5 5.70 -13.58 -0.23
C TYR A 5 6.36 -14.32 -1.39
N HIS A 6 7.44 -15.03 -1.11
CA HIS A 6 7.94 -16.07 -1.99
C HIS A 6 7.05 -17.31 -1.88
N ILE A 7 6.96 -18.06 -2.98
CA ILE A 7 6.20 -19.32 -3.01
C ILE A 7 6.66 -20.26 -1.87
N ARG A 8 7.98 -20.36 -1.68
CA ARG A 8 8.59 -21.17 -0.62
C ARG A 8 8.12 -20.76 0.78
N GLU A 9 8.02 -19.46 1.06
CA GLU A 9 7.57 -18.96 2.37
C GLU A 9 6.11 -19.33 2.63
N ILE A 10 5.27 -19.30 1.60
CA ILE A 10 3.86 -19.70 1.70
C ILE A 10 3.77 -21.19 2.01
N GLN A 11 4.55 -22.02 1.33
CA GLN A 11 4.58 -23.47 1.56
C GLN A 11 5.09 -23.84 2.94
N GLU A 12 6.12 -23.15 3.43
CA GLU A 12 6.66 -23.36 4.79
C GLU A 12 5.69 -22.87 5.89
N SER A 13 4.74 -21.99 5.55
CA SER A 13 3.81 -21.36 6.50
C SER A 13 2.34 -21.74 6.25
N SER A 14 2.07 -22.85 5.56
CA SER A 14 0.75 -23.19 5.00
C SER A 14 -0.40 -23.07 6.01
N ASN A 15 -0.21 -23.53 7.25
CA ASN A 15 -1.25 -23.52 8.28
C ASN A 15 -1.62 -22.14 8.84
N GLY A 16 -0.80 -21.11 8.60
CA GLY A 16 -0.99 -19.77 9.19
C GLY A 16 -1.41 -18.69 8.22
N LEU A 17 -1.35 -18.96 6.91
CA LEU A 17 -1.59 -17.96 5.87
C LEU A 17 -2.90 -18.16 5.11
N SER A 18 -3.62 -19.25 5.35
CA SER A 18 -4.93 -19.48 4.74
C SER A 18 -5.90 -18.34 5.08
N GLY A 19 -6.68 -17.90 4.09
CA GLY A 19 -7.54 -16.72 4.14
C GLY A 19 -6.80 -15.38 3.97
N SER A 20 -5.46 -15.38 3.94
CA SER A 20 -4.69 -14.15 3.77
C SER A 20 -4.60 -13.74 2.30
N SER A 21 -4.60 -12.43 2.08
CA SER A 21 -4.45 -11.86 0.75
C SER A 21 -3.00 -11.44 0.47
N VAL A 22 -2.36 -12.02 -0.53
CA VAL A 22 -0.90 -11.94 -0.75
C VAL A 22 -0.52 -11.57 -2.17
N ARG A 23 0.69 -11.05 -2.35
CA ARG A 23 1.35 -10.87 -3.66
C ARG A 23 2.44 -11.92 -3.83
N VAL A 24 2.44 -12.62 -4.95
CA VAL A 24 3.40 -13.68 -5.28
C VAL A 24 4.02 -13.41 -6.64
N LEU A 25 5.34 -13.53 -6.73
CA LEU A 25 6.07 -13.44 -8.00
C LEU A 25 6.23 -14.84 -8.60
N GLY A 26 6.06 -14.99 -9.91
CA GLY A 26 6.30 -16.27 -10.57
C GLY A 26 6.14 -16.23 -12.09
N LYS A 27 6.68 -17.23 -12.76
CA LYS A 27 6.44 -17.52 -14.19
C LYS A 27 5.40 -18.62 -14.32
N ILE A 28 4.63 -18.62 -15.40
CA ILE A 28 3.70 -19.72 -15.67
C ILE A 28 4.49 -20.94 -16.16
N ASN A 29 4.53 -22.01 -15.38
CA ASN A 29 5.09 -23.29 -15.80
C ASN A 29 4.07 -24.08 -16.65
N SER A 30 2.88 -24.29 -16.08
CA SER A 30 1.76 -25.01 -16.72
C SER A 30 0.47 -24.22 -16.63
N LEU A 31 -0.37 -24.30 -17.66
CA LEU A 31 -1.65 -23.58 -17.77
C LEU A 31 -2.73 -24.55 -18.27
N TYR A 32 -3.79 -24.69 -17.49
CA TYR A 32 -4.91 -25.61 -17.70
C TYR A 32 -6.19 -24.78 -17.83
N LEU A 33 -6.48 -24.33 -19.05
CA LEU A 33 -7.55 -23.38 -19.31
C LEU A 33 -8.96 -23.94 -19.05
N ASN A 34 -9.16 -25.25 -19.23
CA ASN A 34 -10.47 -25.88 -19.02
C ASN A 34 -10.84 -25.90 -17.53
N GLU A 35 -9.84 -26.10 -16.68
CA GLU A 35 -9.96 -26.15 -15.22
C GLU A 35 -9.76 -24.78 -14.58
N SER A 36 -9.38 -23.76 -15.37
CA SER A 36 -8.97 -22.44 -14.87
C SER A 36 -7.85 -22.52 -13.83
N LEU A 37 -6.89 -23.43 -14.04
CA LEU A 37 -5.75 -23.64 -13.13
C LEU A 37 -4.43 -23.27 -13.82
N ALA A 38 -3.45 -22.84 -13.04
CA ALA A 38 -2.05 -22.75 -13.46
C ALA A 38 -1.11 -23.21 -12.36
N ILE A 39 0.07 -23.67 -12.80
CA ILE A 39 1.22 -23.87 -11.93
C ILE A 39 2.18 -22.72 -12.21
N ILE A 40 2.46 -21.93 -11.18
CA ILE A 40 3.48 -20.88 -11.24
C ILE A 40 4.76 -21.35 -10.58
N GLU A 41 5.90 -20.90 -11.08
CA GLU A 41 7.21 -21.25 -10.54
C GLU A 41 8.05 -19.99 -10.25
N PHE A 42 8.73 -19.99 -9.12
CA PHE A 42 9.74 -18.99 -8.77
C PHE A 42 10.86 -19.65 -7.96
N LYS A 43 12.11 -19.53 -8.43
CA LYS A 43 13.30 -20.13 -7.80
C LYS A 43 13.10 -21.62 -7.48
N GLU A 44 12.75 -22.42 -8.49
CA GLU A 44 12.56 -23.87 -8.39
C GLU A 44 11.43 -24.31 -7.45
N THR A 45 10.61 -23.36 -6.99
CA THR A 45 9.46 -23.64 -6.13
C THR A 45 8.17 -23.38 -6.90
N GLU A 46 7.28 -24.36 -6.92
CA GLU A 46 6.04 -24.32 -7.68
C GLU A 46 4.83 -24.10 -6.79
N MET A 47 3.82 -23.38 -7.27
CA MET A 47 2.54 -23.18 -6.59
C MET A 47 1.38 -23.41 -7.54
N LEU A 48 0.34 -24.09 -7.06
CA LEU A 48 -0.93 -24.20 -7.77
C LEU A 48 -1.76 -22.91 -7.56
N MET A 49 -2.34 -22.43 -8.64
CA MET A 49 -3.07 -21.17 -8.69
C MET A 49 -4.41 -21.37 -9.41
N ASP A 50 -5.49 -20.88 -8.79
CA ASP A 50 -6.82 -20.77 -9.38
C ASP A 50 -6.94 -19.41 -10.11
N LEU A 51 -7.39 -19.47 -11.37
CA LEU A 51 -7.52 -18.35 -12.30
C LEU A 51 -8.97 -17.96 -12.57
N CYS A 52 -9.97 -18.60 -11.94
CA CYS A 52 -11.39 -18.36 -12.22
C CYS A 52 -11.77 -16.87 -12.17
N LEU A 53 -11.14 -16.09 -11.29
CA LEU A 53 -11.44 -14.66 -11.10
C LEU A 53 -10.75 -13.74 -12.11
N LEU A 54 -9.79 -14.24 -12.90
CA LEU A 54 -9.11 -13.46 -13.93
C LEU A 54 -9.90 -13.37 -15.26
N GLY A 55 -10.92 -14.22 -15.43
CA GLY A 55 -11.78 -14.22 -16.61
C GLY A 55 -11.03 -14.40 -17.94
N THR A 56 -11.35 -13.57 -18.94
CA THR A 56 -10.75 -13.67 -20.28
C THR A 56 -9.29 -13.23 -20.35
N ASP A 57 -8.80 -12.49 -19.35
CA ASP A 57 -7.42 -11.97 -19.36
C ASP A 57 -6.36 -13.07 -19.20
N VAL A 58 -6.76 -14.26 -18.77
CA VAL A 58 -5.89 -15.45 -18.69
C VAL A 58 -5.21 -15.77 -20.03
N GLN A 59 -5.87 -15.48 -21.16
CA GLN A 59 -5.31 -15.71 -22.50
C GLN A 59 -4.07 -14.85 -22.79
N LYS A 60 -3.83 -13.78 -22.01
CA LYS A 60 -2.67 -12.89 -22.14
C LYS A 60 -1.44 -13.39 -21.39
N LEU A 61 -1.57 -14.45 -20.60
CA LEU A 61 -0.46 -15.01 -19.83
C LEU A 61 0.51 -15.79 -20.74
N ASN A 62 1.79 -15.47 -20.65
CA ASN A 62 2.86 -16.11 -21.41
C ASN A 62 3.80 -16.86 -20.47
N LYS A 63 4.14 -18.11 -20.79
CA LYS A 63 5.07 -18.94 -20.02
C LYS A 63 6.48 -18.35 -19.84
N THR A 64 6.94 -17.53 -20.79
CA THR A 64 8.30 -16.94 -20.71
C THR A 64 8.39 -15.74 -19.78
N SER A 65 7.25 -15.08 -19.53
CA SER A 65 7.18 -13.82 -18.82
C SER A 65 7.08 -14.00 -17.31
N LEU A 66 7.63 -13.04 -16.58
CA LEU A 66 7.54 -12.94 -15.14
C LEU A 66 6.31 -12.13 -14.77
N TYR A 67 5.53 -12.61 -13.81
CA TYR A 67 4.35 -11.94 -13.32
C TYR A 67 4.36 -11.76 -11.81
N GLN A 68 3.66 -10.74 -11.35
CA GLN A 68 3.22 -10.61 -9.97
C GLN A 68 1.72 -10.90 -9.93
N PHE A 69 1.33 -11.92 -9.18
CA PHE A 69 -0.06 -12.27 -8.90
C PHE A 69 -0.47 -11.69 -7.55
N LEU A 70 -1.68 -11.17 -7.46
CA LEU A 70 -2.34 -10.79 -6.23
C LEU A 70 -3.61 -11.61 -6.10
N GLY A 71 -3.74 -12.30 -4.97
CA GLY A 71 -4.82 -13.24 -4.72
C GLY A 71 -4.96 -13.58 -3.25
N ASP A 72 -5.93 -14.43 -2.97
CA ASP A 72 -6.19 -14.93 -1.62
C ASP A 72 -5.68 -16.37 -1.52
N LEU A 73 -5.12 -16.72 -0.38
CA LEU A 73 -4.66 -18.07 -0.08
C LEU A 73 -5.84 -18.89 0.45
N GLU A 74 -6.09 -20.04 -0.17
CA GLU A 74 -7.16 -20.97 0.25
C GLU A 74 -6.58 -22.36 0.47
N ASP A 75 -7.11 -23.07 1.47
CA ASP A 75 -6.74 -24.47 1.69
C ASP A 75 -7.20 -25.32 0.50
N PHE A 76 -6.32 -26.21 0.05
CA PHE A 76 -6.57 -27.05 -1.10
C PHE A 76 -7.19 -28.38 -0.69
N GLU A 77 -8.49 -28.53 -0.95
CA GLU A 77 -9.18 -29.81 -0.81
C GLU A 77 -9.05 -30.61 -2.12
N GLU A 78 -8.06 -31.51 -2.15
CA GLU A 78 -7.75 -32.39 -3.29
C GLU A 78 -8.97 -33.18 -3.82
N ASP A 79 -9.90 -33.49 -2.91
CA ASP A 79 -11.00 -34.43 -3.12
C ASP A 79 -12.09 -33.98 -4.10
N GLN A 80 -12.16 -32.68 -4.45
CA GLN A 80 -13.24 -32.14 -5.29
C GLN A 80 -12.81 -31.74 -6.71
N MET A 81 -11.58 -31.25 -6.90
CA MET A 81 -11.21 -30.65 -8.20
C MET A 81 -10.47 -31.58 -9.16
N LEU A 82 -9.74 -32.58 -8.65
CA LEU A 82 -8.74 -33.30 -9.46
C LEU A 82 -9.12 -34.72 -9.85
N LYS A 83 -10.17 -35.30 -9.25
CA LYS A 83 -10.54 -36.71 -9.46
C LYS A 83 -10.79 -37.10 -10.91
N ASN A 84 -11.07 -36.11 -11.77
CA ASN A 84 -11.34 -36.33 -13.20
C ASN A 84 -10.28 -35.70 -14.13
N SER A 85 -9.23 -35.07 -13.60
CA SER A 85 -8.27 -34.31 -14.40
C SER A 85 -6.92 -35.03 -14.47
N ASN A 86 -6.27 -35.03 -15.64
CA ASN A 86 -4.91 -35.57 -15.82
C ASN A 86 -3.83 -34.58 -15.37
N ILE A 87 -4.12 -33.74 -14.36
CA ILE A 87 -3.21 -32.67 -13.92
C ILE A 87 -2.21 -33.28 -12.93
N SER A 88 -0.93 -33.20 -13.27
CA SER A 88 0.16 -33.53 -12.35
C SER A 88 0.33 -32.40 -11.35
N ILE A 89 -0.19 -32.60 -10.15
CA ILE A 89 -0.08 -31.64 -9.04
C ILE A 89 1.38 -31.65 -8.54
N PRO A 90 1.97 -30.49 -8.23
CA PRO A 90 3.30 -30.44 -7.62
C PRO A 90 3.36 -31.31 -6.36
N LYS A 91 4.47 -32.02 -6.13
CA LYS A 91 4.61 -32.97 -4.99
C LYS A 91 4.38 -32.33 -3.61
N HIS A 92 4.55 -31.01 -3.52
CA HIS A 92 4.36 -30.23 -2.30
C HIS A 92 2.90 -29.80 -2.09
N ALA A 93 2.00 -30.10 -3.02
CA ALA A 93 0.59 -29.75 -2.95
C ALA A 93 -0.33 -30.91 -2.48
N GLY A 94 0.16 -31.76 -1.57
CA GLY A 94 -0.64 -32.83 -0.93
C GLY A 94 -1.62 -32.31 0.14
N SER A 95 -2.26 -33.21 0.90
CA SER A 95 -3.20 -32.89 2.00
C SER A 95 -2.68 -31.76 2.91
N GLY A 96 -3.34 -30.59 2.89
CA GLY A 96 -2.94 -29.39 3.64
C GLY A 96 -2.16 -28.36 2.83
N ALA A 97 -2.12 -28.50 1.50
CA ALA A 97 -1.56 -27.50 0.61
C ALA A 97 -2.43 -26.25 0.53
N VAL A 98 -1.81 -25.14 0.17
CA VAL A 98 -2.49 -23.85 -0.03
C VAL A 98 -2.40 -23.51 -1.51
N ILE A 99 -3.53 -23.12 -2.10
CA ILE A 99 -3.59 -22.55 -3.45
C ILE A 99 -3.70 -21.04 -3.42
N LEU A 100 -3.23 -20.40 -4.49
CA LEU A 100 -3.44 -18.97 -4.70
C LEU A 100 -4.65 -18.76 -5.61
N LYS A 101 -5.70 -18.11 -5.11
CA LYS A 101 -6.84 -17.68 -5.92
C LYS A 101 -6.57 -16.30 -6.48
N ALA A 102 -6.04 -16.27 -7.71
CA ALA A 102 -5.55 -15.04 -8.32
C ALA A 102 -6.71 -14.15 -8.78
N ARG A 103 -6.65 -12.87 -8.40
CA ARG A 103 -7.63 -11.83 -8.79
C ARG A 103 -7.05 -10.80 -9.74
N ILE A 104 -5.75 -10.55 -9.61
CA ILE A 104 -5.03 -9.56 -10.41
C ILE A 104 -3.67 -10.16 -10.77
N PHE A 105 -3.19 -9.92 -11.99
CA PHE A 105 -1.81 -10.15 -12.36
C PHE A 105 -1.19 -8.89 -13.00
N ARG A 106 0.13 -8.77 -12.89
CA ARG A 106 0.92 -7.69 -13.48
C ARG A 106 2.14 -8.28 -14.17
N LEU A 107 2.44 -7.81 -15.38
CA LEU A 107 3.66 -8.17 -16.10
C LEU A 107 4.85 -7.48 -15.43
N MET A 108 5.87 -8.27 -15.08
CA MET A 108 7.08 -7.84 -14.38
C MET A 108 8.35 -8.13 -15.19
N ASP A 109 8.23 -8.22 -16.52
CA ASP A 109 9.38 -8.40 -17.41
C ASP A 109 10.33 -7.20 -17.31
N GLY A 110 11.63 -7.48 -17.23
CA GLY A 110 12.67 -6.46 -17.01
C GLY A 110 12.91 -6.08 -15.54
N LEU A 111 12.20 -6.68 -14.59
CA LEU A 111 12.47 -6.50 -13.16
C LEU A 111 13.86 -7.07 -12.81
N ASP A 112 14.72 -6.25 -12.20
CA ASP A 112 15.95 -6.72 -11.57
C ASP A 112 15.59 -7.51 -10.30
N LEU A 113 15.61 -8.85 -10.42
CA LEU A 113 15.29 -9.76 -9.34
C LEU A 113 16.22 -9.57 -8.13
N ASN A 114 17.50 -9.27 -8.33
CA ASN A 114 18.43 -9.10 -7.21
C ASN A 114 18.10 -7.83 -6.41
N LEU A 115 17.78 -6.73 -7.11
CA LEU A 115 17.37 -5.48 -6.45
C LEU A 115 16.01 -5.61 -5.78
N PHE A 116 15.07 -6.32 -6.40
CA PHE A 116 13.76 -6.61 -5.83
C PHE A 116 13.89 -7.37 -4.50
N GLU A 117 14.69 -8.43 -4.47
CA GLU A 117 14.93 -9.25 -3.27
C GLU A 117 15.59 -8.45 -2.14
N LYS A 118 16.58 -7.62 -2.46
CA LYS A 118 17.22 -6.72 -1.49
C LYS A 118 16.20 -5.71 -0.93
N SER A 119 15.38 -5.12 -1.81
CA SER A 119 14.35 -4.16 -1.41
C SER A 119 13.28 -4.80 -0.52
N LEU A 120 12.84 -6.02 -0.85
CA LEU A 120 11.87 -6.77 -0.06
C LEU A 120 12.43 -7.10 1.34
N THR A 121 13.69 -7.53 1.40
CA THR A 121 14.38 -7.80 2.67
C THR A 121 14.47 -6.56 3.55
N LEU A 122 14.87 -5.42 2.97
CA LEU A 122 14.93 -4.13 3.68
C LEU A 122 13.55 -3.66 4.15
N LYS A 123 12.51 -3.87 3.34
CA LYS A 123 11.14 -3.52 3.71
C LYS A 123 10.66 -4.33 4.91
N ARG A 124 10.89 -5.65 4.88
CA ARG A 124 10.51 -6.55 5.97
C ARG A 124 11.27 -6.26 7.26
N SER A 125 12.58 -5.99 7.18
CA SER A 125 13.37 -5.65 8.37
C SER A 125 12.90 -4.35 9.01
N LYS A 126 12.58 -3.32 8.21
CA LYS A 126 11.98 -2.08 8.70
C LYS A 126 10.62 -2.32 9.37
N MET A 127 9.74 -3.11 8.74
CA MET A 127 8.43 -3.44 9.33
C MET A 127 8.57 -4.24 10.64
N ALA A 128 9.53 -5.15 10.74
CA ALA A 128 9.79 -5.91 11.96
C ALA A 128 10.18 -5.00 13.13
N VAL A 129 11.07 -4.01 12.89
CA VAL A 129 11.45 -3.02 13.90
C VAL A 129 10.24 -2.17 14.34
N VAL A 130 9.41 -1.74 13.39
CA VAL A 130 8.19 -0.97 13.70
C VAL A 130 7.22 -1.81 14.54
N ASN A 131 6.99 -3.06 14.17
CA ASN A 131 6.11 -3.97 14.92
C ASN A 131 6.64 -4.25 16.33
N GLN A 132 7.96 -4.39 16.48
CA GLN A 132 8.58 -4.54 17.80
C GLN A 132 8.33 -3.30 18.67
N SER A 133 8.55 -2.09 18.15
CA SER A 133 8.28 -0.84 18.86
C SER A 133 6.79 -0.70 19.23
N ILE A 134 5.88 -1.10 18.34
CA ILE A 134 4.43 -1.10 18.62
C ILE A 134 4.10 -2.07 19.76
N ASN A 135 4.65 -3.29 19.74
CA ASN A 135 4.43 -4.28 20.78
C ASN A 135 5.00 -3.84 22.14
N GLU A 136 6.17 -3.18 22.15
CA GLU A 136 6.74 -2.56 23.35
C GLU A 136 5.84 -1.46 23.92
N ILE A 137 5.31 -0.58 23.07
CA ILE A 137 4.35 0.46 23.49
C ILE A 137 3.04 -0.16 24.03
N THR A 138 2.55 -1.21 23.37
CA THR A 138 1.29 -1.87 23.75
C THR A 138 1.44 -2.67 25.06
N SER A 139 2.60 -3.27 25.29
CA SER A 139 2.91 -4.02 26.53
C SER A 139 3.23 -3.11 27.72
N LEU A 140 3.66 -1.87 27.48
CA LEU A 140 3.91 -0.87 28.53
C LEU A 140 2.63 -0.26 29.13
N GLY A 141 1.43 -0.62 28.66
CA GLY A 141 0.16 -0.23 29.28
C GLY A 141 0.06 1.27 29.54
N VAL A 142 0.46 2.10 28.58
CA VAL A 142 0.64 3.55 28.75
C VAL A 142 -0.71 4.25 28.87
N ASN A 143 -1.29 4.18 30.06
CA ASN A 143 -2.26 5.15 30.55
C ASN A 143 -1.47 6.29 31.21
N SER A 144 -1.37 7.43 30.52
CA SER A 144 -0.76 8.71 30.94
C SER A 144 0.76 8.86 30.78
N PHE A 145 1.15 9.84 29.96
CA PHE A 145 2.46 10.49 30.00
C PHE A 145 2.27 11.89 30.59
N THR A 146 2.87 12.16 31.74
CA THR A 146 2.97 13.51 32.31
C THR A 146 4.11 14.28 31.66
N HIS A 147 3.86 15.54 31.30
CA HIS A 147 4.77 16.46 30.63
C HIS A 147 6.07 16.74 31.39
N SER A 148 7.18 16.82 30.64
CA SER A 148 8.29 17.72 30.94
C SER A 148 8.50 18.65 29.75
N ASN A 149 8.30 19.95 29.96
CA ASN A 149 8.47 21.01 28.98
C ASN A 149 9.94 21.16 28.59
N GLY A 150 10.32 20.61 27.43
CA GLY A 150 11.61 20.84 26.79
C GLY A 150 11.40 21.20 25.33
N VAL A 151 11.41 22.50 25.01
CA VAL A 151 11.42 22.98 23.63
C VAL A 151 12.84 22.78 23.08
N ALA A 152 13.05 21.71 22.32
CA ALA A 152 14.26 21.55 21.53
C ALA A 152 14.18 22.46 20.29
N SER A 153 14.97 23.52 20.25
CA SER A 153 15.19 24.30 19.03
C SER A 153 16.08 23.49 18.09
N PHE A 154 15.55 23.09 16.94
CA PHE A 154 16.34 22.47 15.88
C PHE A 154 16.84 23.51 14.90
N ASP A 155 18.16 23.55 14.72
CA ASP A 155 18.86 24.40 13.77
C ASP A 155 18.53 24.03 12.30
N LYS A 156 18.11 25.06 11.54
CA LYS A 156 18.20 25.25 10.08
C LYS A 156 18.30 23.99 9.19
N ILE A 157 17.16 23.34 8.95
CA ILE A 157 16.94 22.58 7.71
C ILE A 157 16.09 23.46 6.77
N THR A 158 16.61 23.77 5.60
CA THR A 158 15.93 24.67 4.64
C THR A 158 14.79 23.95 3.89
N PRO A 159 13.67 24.62 3.57
CA PRO A 159 12.50 24.05 2.86
C PRO A 159 12.72 23.48 1.43
N LYS A 160 13.97 23.31 0.99
CA LYS A 160 14.35 22.97 -0.39
C LYS A 160 14.54 21.47 -0.65
N ASP A 161 14.48 20.62 0.38
CA ASP A 161 15.00 19.24 0.28
C ASP A 161 13.94 18.12 0.38
N PHE A 162 12.64 18.45 0.44
CA PHE A 162 11.56 17.45 0.51
C PHE A 162 10.77 17.34 -0.79
N LEU A 163 10.43 16.11 -1.18
CA LEU A 163 9.64 15.77 -2.37
C LEU A 163 8.13 15.74 -2.06
N ALA A 164 7.77 15.26 -0.87
CA ALA A 164 6.40 15.23 -0.39
C ALA A 164 6.38 15.46 1.12
N SER A 165 5.26 15.97 1.64
CA SER A 165 5.00 15.97 3.07
C SER A 165 3.54 15.70 3.36
N CYS A 166 3.30 15.04 4.48
CA CYS A 166 1.98 14.74 4.99
C CYS A 166 1.91 15.20 6.43
N THR A 167 0.85 15.90 6.81
CA THR A 167 0.61 16.23 8.21
C THR A 167 -0.74 15.67 8.60
N ILE A 168 -0.73 14.73 9.54
CA ILE A 168 -1.90 14.09 10.11
C ILE A 168 -2.20 14.78 11.44
N PHE A 169 -3.40 15.31 11.55
CA PHE A 169 -3.97 15.82 12.79
C PHE A 169 -4.90 14.76 13.37
N ASP A 170 -4.43 14.07 14.40
CA ASP A 170 -5.22 13.14 15.19
C ASP A 170 -6.09 13.95 16.16
N LEU A 171 -7.35 14.12 15.78
CA LEU A 171 -8.32 14.91 16.55
C LEU A 171 -8.69 14.22 17.86
N LYS A 172 -8.64 12.90 17.92
CA LYS A 172 -9.01 12.13 19.12
C LYS A 172 -7.96 12.30 20.22
N ASN A 173 -6.69 12.31 19.83
CA ASN A 173 -5.57 12.39 20.76
C ASN A 173 -4.95 13.80 20.86
N ASN A 174 -5.46 14.77 20.10
CA ASN A 174 -4.90 16.12 19.95
C ASN A 174 -3.41 16.12 19.59
N GLN A 175 -3.01 15.24 18.68
CA GLN A 175 -1.62 15.06 18.23
C GLN A 175 -1.48 15.45 16.77
N MET A 176 -0.37 16.10 16.43
CA MET A 176 0.04 16.31 15.05
C MET A 176 1.24 15.41 14.73
N LYS A 177 1.10 14.59 13.68
CA LYS A 177 2.18 13.80 13.11
C LYS A 177 2.52 14.37 11.74
N SER A 178 3.73 14.90 11.58
CA SER A 178 4.24 15.36 10.30
C SER A 178 5.19 14.32 9.74
N PHE A 179 5.00 13.94 8.49
CA PHE A 179 5.83 13.04 7.72
C PHE A 179 6.42 13.83 6.56
N ARG A 180 7.74 13.74 6.36
CA ARG A 180 8.43 14.39 5.25
C ARG A 180 9.20 13.36 4.47
N PHE A 181 9.03 13.34 3.16
CA PHE A 181 9.82 12.53 2.25
C PHE A 181 11.02 13.33 1.79
N ILE A 182 12.18 13.01 2.34
CA ILE A 182 13.40 13.77 2.13
C ILE A 182 14.30 13.00 1.17
N ASN A 183 14.88 13.71 0.21
CA ASN A 183 15.97 13.20 -0.59
C ASN A 183 17.27 13.48 0.16
N ASN A 184 17.98 12.44 0.62
CA ASN A 184 19.30 12.61 1.23
C ASN A 184 20.40 12.43 0.17
N PRO A 185 20.95 13.52 -0.40
CA PRO A 185 21.93 13.42 -1.48
C PRO A 185 23.25 12.79 -1.04
N LYS A 186 23.55 12.75 0.27
CA LYS A 186 24.77 12.13 0.78
C LYS A 186 24.69 10.61 0.81
N GLU A 187 23.48 10.08 0.97
CA GLU A 187 23.27 8.65 1.18
C GLU A 187 22.58 7.97 -0.02
N ASN A 188 22.21 8.73 -1.06
CA ASN A 188 21.57 8.22 -2.28
C ASN A 188 20.33 7.35 -2.03
N TYR A 189 19.57 7.66 -0.97
CA TYR A 189 18.27 7.02 -0.73
C TYR A 189 17.21 8.02 -0.29
N LEU A 190 15.96 7.65 -0.50
CA LEU A 190 14.78 8.41 -0.09
C LEU A 190 14.24 7.83 1.23
N LYS A 191 13.85 8.70 2.16
CA LYS A 191 13.29 8.26 3.46
C LYS A 191 12.21 9.21 3.96
N TRP A 192 11.23 8.61 4.64
CA TRP A 192 10.26 9.33 5.46
C TRP A 192 10.86 9.68 6.83
N GLU A 193 10.83 10.96 7.18
CA GLU A 193 11.07 11.45 8.53
C GLU A 193 9.74 11.76 9.21
N GLN A 194 9.55 11.26 10.42
CA GLN A 194 8.37 11.53 11.23
C GLN A 194 8.72 12.50 12.36
N THR A 195 7.91 13.54 12.52
CA THR A 195 7.93 14.45 13.66
C THR A 195 6.57 14.42 14.33
N CYS A 196 6.54 14.20 15.65
CA CYS A 196 5.31 14.25 16.44
C CYS A 196 5.36 15.50 17.33
N THR A 197 4.30 16.30 17.28
CA THR A 197 4.16 17.49 18.12
C THR A 197 2.75 17.58 18.66
N LEU A 198 2.59 18.02 19.91
CA LEU A 198 1.29 18.37 20.46
C LEU A 198 0.77 19.62 19.73
N PHE A 199 -0.50 19.60 19.34
CA PHE A 199 -1.09 20.70 18.57
C PHE A 199 -2.02 21.53 19.46
N GLU A 200 -1.74 22.83 19.53
CA GLU A 200 -2.59 23.82 20.20
C GLU A 200 -3.25 24.69 19.13
N GLY A 201 -4.30 24.19 18.49
CA GLY A 201 -5.05 24.95 17.47
C GLY A 201 -6.04 24.12 16.66
N ILE A 202 -6.83 24.79 15.82
CA ILE A 202 -7.67 24.17 14.79
C ILE A 202 -7.00 24.47 13.43
N PRO A 203 -6.83 23.49 12.54
CA PRO A 203 -6.18 23.71 11.25
C PRO A 203 -6.94 24.70 10.35
N THR A 204 -6.22 25.29 9.40
CA THR A 204 -6.66 26.41 8.55
C THR A 204 -7.94 26.11 7.75
N MET A 205 -8.72 27.17 7.48
CA MET A 205 -10.13 27.12 7.03
C MET A 205 -10.45 26.33 5.74
N SER A 206 -9.48 25.97 4.90
CA SER A 206 -9.75 25.32 3.60
C SER A 206 -10.25 23.88 3.73
N SER A 207 -9.73 23.11 4.70
CA SER A 207 -10.13 21.71 4.95
C SER A 207 -11.54 21.61 5.56
N LYS A 208 -11.95 22.59 6.36
CA LYS A 208 -13.28 22.65 6.99
C LYS A 208 -14.41 22.68 5.95
N SER A 209 -14.25 23.44 4.87
CA SER A 209 -15.27 23.52 3.81
C SER A 209 -15.45 22.21 3.03
N PHE A 210 -14.38 21.45 2.83
CA PHE A 210 -14.45 20.13 2.21
C PHE A 210 -15.08 19.10 3.15
N TYR A 211 -14.75 19.17 4.43
CA TYR A 211 -15.39 18.38 5.47
C TYR A 211 -16.90 18.60 5.53
N ASP A 212 -17.33 19.85 5.64
CA ASP A 212 -18.75 20.20 5.76
C ASP A 212 -19.54 19.69 4.52
N LEU A 213 -18.91 19.67 3.34
CA LEU A 213 -19.50 19.13 2.12
C LEU A 213 -19.70 17.61 2.19
N VAL A 214 -18.68 16.85 2.61
CA VAL A 214 -18.78 15.39 2.68
C VAL A 214 -19.71 14.95 3.82
N GLN A 215 -19.66 15.63 4.97
CA GLN A 215 -20.57 15.36 6.09
C GLN A 215 -22.04 15.63 5.72
N LYS A 216 -22.31 16.64 4.88
CA LYS A 216 -23.67 16.92 4.37
C LYS A 216 -24.18 15.83 3.42
N GLN A 217 -23.28 15.17 2.69
CA GLN A 217 -23.65 14.08 1.75
C GLN A 217 -23.73 12.72 2.43
N HIS A 218 -22.96 12.52 3.50
CA HIS A 218 -22.89 11.28 4.27
C HIS A 218 -23.15 11.61 5.73
N GLU A 219 -24.44 11.60 6.11
CA GLU A 219 -24.86 11.86 7.48
C GLU A 219 -24.10 10.93 8.45
N ASN A 220 -23.29 11.53 9.33
CA ASN A 220 -22.61 10.89 10.47
C ASN A 220 -21.35 10.04 10.20
N LEU A 221 -20.51 10.37 9.20
CA LEU A 221 -19.16 9.75 9.13
C LEU A 221 -18.27 10.20 10.31
N PRO A 222 -17.79 9.27 11.17
CA PRO A 222 -16.92 9.61 12.29
C PRO A 222 -15.48 9.87 11.82
N ILE A 223 -15.06 11.13 11.84
CA ILE A 223 -13.69 11.48 11.46
C ILE A 223 -12.71 11.12 12.56
N SER A 224 -11.72 10.32 12.19
CA SER A 224 -10.60 9.97 13.07
C SER A 224 -9.46 10.99 12.95
N SER A 225 -9.20 11.53 11.75
CA SER A 225 -8.09 12.47 11.54
C SER A 225 -8.27 13.39 10.32
N LEU A 226 -7.72 14.61 10.40
CA LEU A 226 -7.55 15.50 9.24
C LEU A 226 -6.16 15.27 8.64
N VAL A 227 -6.06 15.18 7.31
CA VAL A 227 -4.80 14.89 6.63
C VAL A 227 -4.52 16.00 5.64
N SER A 228 -3.41 16.72 5.82
CA SER A 228 -2.91 17.68 4.82
C SER A 228 -1.80 17.01 4.03
N ILE A 229 -2.02 16.80 2.74
CA ILE A 229 -1.02 16.20 1.85
C ILE A 229 -0.50 17.29 0.91
N THR A 230 0.81 17.52 0.93
CA THR A 230 1.47 18.50 0.09
C THR A 230 2.49 17.78 -0.80
N SER A 231 2.28 17.85 -2.12
CA SER A 231 3.22 17.37 -3.13
C SER A 231 3.99 18.57 -3.70
N LYS A 232 5.31 18.43 -3.82
CA LYS A 232 6.18 19.47 -4.37
C LYS A 232 6.85 18.98 -5.64
N ASN A 233 6.57 19.63 -6.76
CA ASN A 233 7.29 19.37 -8.00
C ASN A 233 8.54 20.26 -8.06
N ASN A 234 9.71 19.65 -7.90
CA ASN A 234 10.99 20.36 -7.93
C ASN A 234 11.27 21.04 -9.28
N MET A 235 10.68 20.55 -10.39
CA MET A 235 10.88 21.15 -11.72
C MET A 235 10.03 22.41 -11.92
N GLU A 236 8.79 22.41 -11.43
CA GLU A 236 7.83 23.49 -11.70
C GLU A 236 7.78 24.56 -10.60
N LYS A 237 8.47 24.33 -9.47
CA LYS A 237 8.35 25.17 -8.24
C LYS A 237 6.89 25.35 -7.79
N SER A 238 6.00 24.46 -8.21
CA SER A 238 4.60 24.45 -7.83
C SER A 238 4.43 23.53 -6.61
N GLU A 239 3.74 24.04 -5.60
CA GLU A 239 3.30 23.25 -4.44
C GLU A 239 1.81 22.97 -4.61
N GLN A 240 1.45 21.69 -4.62
CA GLN A 240 0.06 21.26 -4.69
C GLN A 240 -0.39 20.80 -3.30
N ASN A 241 -1.41 21.48 -2.77
CA ASN A 241 -2.05 21.10 -1.52
C ASN A 241 -3.34 20.32 -1.82
N TRP A 242 -3.40 19.10 -1.29
CA TRP A 242 -4.52 18.19 -1.45
C TRP A 242 -5.33 18.20 -0.16
N SER A 243 -6.61 18.55 -0.28
CA SER A 243 -7.51 18.53 0.88
C SER A 243 -7.91 17.09 1.13
N SER A 244 -7.57 16.53 2.28
CA SER A 244 -7.90 15.15 2.63
C SER A 244 -8.30 14.97 4.08
N PHE A 245 -9.02 13.90 4.36
CA PHE A 245 -9.33 13.48 5.73
C PHE A 245 -9.44 11.95 5.79
N LEU A 246 -9.21 11.40 6.98
CA LEU A 246 -9.32 9.98 7.27
C LEU A 246 -10.56 9.74 8.14
N SER A 247 -11.40 8.80 7.70
CA SER A 247 -12.55 8.31 8.45
C SER A 247 -12.41 6.80 8.55
N GLU A 248 -12.29 6.27 9.77
CA GLU A 248 -11.95 4.86 10.00
C GLU A 248 -10.67 4.46 9.25
N ASN A 249 -10.76 3.52 8.31
CA ASN A 249 -9.65 3.08 7.44
C ASN A 249 -9.76 3.64 6.01
N THR A 250 -10.59 4.66 5.79
CA THR A 250 -10.83 5.25 4.46
C THR A 250 -10.27 6.66 4.36
N LEU A 251 -9.32 6.88 3.44
CA LEU A 251 -8.76 8.19 3.14
C LEU A 251 -9.54 8.84 2.00
N PHE A 252 -10.14 10.00 2.27
CA PHE A 252 -10.83 10.83 1.29
C PHE A 252 -9.89 11.92 0.81
N ILE A 253 -9.69 12.03 -0.51
CA ILE A 253 -8.78 13.01 -1.13
C ILE A 253 -9.56 13.81 -2.16
N LYS A 254 -9.59 15.14 -2.01
CA LYS A 254 -10.08 16.05 -3.04
C LYS A 254 -8.94 16.48 -3.96
N ILE A 255 -9.09 16.22 -5.26
CA ILE A 255 -8.17 16.77 -6.28
C ILE A 255 -8.57 18.21 -6.57
N SER A 256 -7.60 19.13 -6.53
CA SER A 256 -7.85 20.53 -6.86
C SER A 256 -8.10 20.70 -8.37
N ARG A 257 -9.01 21.61 -8.74
CA ARG A 257 -9.34 21.93 -10.15
C ARG A 257 -8.15 22.44 -10.95
N ASN A 258 -7.16 23.02 -10.28
CA ASN A 258 -6.02 23.67 -10.92
C ASN A 258 -4.90 22.67 -11.31
N VAL A 259 -5.13 21.38 -11.12
CA VAL A 259 -4.14 20.36 -11.49
C VAL A 259 -4.32 20.03 -12.96
N SER A 260 -3.38 20.46 -13.81
CA SER A 260 -3.41 20.12 -15.23
C SER A 260 -3.00 18.67 -15.42
N PHE A 261 -3.89 17.87 -16.01
CA PHE A 261 -3.60 16.48 -16.40
C PHE A 261 -2.67 16.41 -17.63
N ASP A 262 -2.63 17.48 -18.42
CA ASP A 262 -1.82 17.60 -19.64
C ASP A 262 -0.33 17.91 -19.39
N ALA A 263 0.07 18.22 -18.16
CA ALA A 263 1.49 18.40 -17.81
C ALA A 263 2.14 17.03 -17.64
N GLY A 264 2.56 16.44 -18.76
CA GLY A 264 2.86 15.03 -19.00
C GLY A 264 3.88 14.29 -18.13
N PHE A 265 4.29 14.80 -16.96
CA PHE A 265 5.15 14.06 -16.03
C PHE A 265 4.83 14.27 -14.53
N GLY A 266 4.06 15.30 -14.13
CA GLY A 266 3.94 15.64 -12.71
C GLY A 266 2.76 15.01 -11.96
N PHE A 267 1.62 14.86 -12.63
CA PHE A 267 0.38 14.50 -11.97
C PHE A 267 0.31 13.03 -11.57
N LYS A 268 0.66 12.13 -12.50
CA LYS A 268 0.67 10.68 -12.26
C LYS A 268 1.59 10.31 -11.11
N ASP A 269 2.79 10.87 -11.10
CA ASP A 269 3.78 10.60 -10.04
C ASP A 269 3.34 11.20 -8.70
N SER A 270 2.69 12.37 -8.72
CA SER A 270 2.08 12.95 -7.51
C SER A 270 0.96 12.06 -6.97
N ILE A 271 0.05 11.57 -7.81
CA ILE A 271 -1.01 10.64 -7.37
C ILE A 271 -0.38 9.36 -6.82
N CYS A 272 0.56 8.73 -7.53
CA CYS A 272 1.23 7.52 -7.05
C CYS A 272 1.85 7.77 -5.67
N SER A 273 2.56 8.89 -5.48
CA SER A 273 3.16 9.25 -4.20
C SER A 273 2.12 9.45 -3.09
N VAL A 274 0.98 10.06 -3.41
CA VAL A 274 -0.13 10.26 -2.47
C VAL A 274 -0.78 8.92 -2.10
N LEU A 275 -0.96 8.01 -3.06
CA LEU A 275 -1.50 6.68 -2.83
C LEU A 275 -0.53 5.82 -2.00
N GLU A 276 0.77 5.86 -2.30
CA GLU A 276 1.80 5.20 -1.51
C GLU A 276 1.85 5.73 -0.08
N LEU A 277 1.78 7.05 0.10
CA LEU A 277 1.67 7.68 1.42
C LEU A 277 0.41 7.20 2.17
N ALA A 278 -0.73 7.17 1.49
CA ALA A 278 -2.00 6.73 2.06
C ALA A 278 -1.93 5.27 2.55
N GLU A 279 -1.34 4.39 1.75
CA GLU A 279 -1.22 2.97 2.08
C GLU A 279 -0.12 2.70 3.11
N GLU A 280 1.09 3.24 2.91
CA GLU A 280 2.28 2.85 3.69
C GLU A 280 2.44 3.64 4.98
N VAL A 281 2.05 4.92 4.99
CA VAL A 281 2.27 5.82 6.14
C VAL A 281 0.98 6.01 6.93
N ILE A 282 -0.14 6.25 6.24
CA ILE A 282 -1.42 6.47 6.90
C ILE A 282 -2.09 5.14 7.29
N GLY A 283 -1.83 4.07 6.53
CA GLY A 283 -2.45 2.76 6.76
C GLY A 283 -3.91 2.70 6.31
N ALA A 284 -4.31 3.54 5.36
CA ALA A 284 -5.65 3.51 4.80
C ALA A 284 -5.86 2.21 4.00
N GLU A 285 -6.97 1.52 4.25
CA GLU A 285 -7.39 0.32 3.51
C GLU A 285 -8.16 0.72 2.24
N ASN A 286 -8.90 1.82 2.31
CA ASN A 286 -9.70 2.35 1.21
C ASN A 286 -9.27 3.77 0.89
N ILE A 287 -9.27 4.13 -0.39
CA ILE A 287 -8.96 5.48 -0.86
C ILE A 287 -10.10 5.95 -1.76
N VAL A 288 -10.71 7.08 -1.40
CA VAL A 288 -11.78 7.72 -2.16
C VAL A 288 -11.24 9.01 -2.75
N ILE A 289 -11.18 9.07 -4.08
CA ILE A 289 -10.76 10.26 -4.82
C ILE A 289 -12.00 11.03 -5.23
N CYS A 290 -12.17 12.23 -4.67
CA CYS A 290 -13.26 13.13 -4.99
C CYS A 290 -12.84 14.07 -6.13
N LEU A 291 -13.51 13.92 -7.28
CA LEU A 291 -13.41 14.82 -8.42
C LEU A 291 -14.54 15.87 -8.37
N ASP A 292 -14.28 17.05 -8.88
CA ASP A 292 -15.28 18.12 -8.92
C ASP A 292 -16.19 17.92 -10.14
N LYS A 293 -17.51 17.77 -9.90
CA LYS A 293 -18.51 17.40 -10.92
C LYS A 293 -18.67 18.43 -12.06
N GLU A 294 -18.17 19.65 -11.86
CA GLU A 294 -18.23 20.71 -12.89
C GLU A 294 -17.21 20.52 -14.02
N GLN A 295 -16.30 19.55 -13.93
CA GLN A 295 -15.55 19.07 -15.09
C GLN A 295 -16.46 18.13 -15.87
N SER A 296 -16.92 18.56 -17.04
CA SER A 296 -17.47 17.66 -18.05
C SER A 296 -16.45 16.55 -18.29
N ASP A 297 -16.85 15.31 -18.01
CA ASP A 297 -16.08 14.06 -18.07
C ASP A 297 -14.69 14.18 -18.71
N LEU A 298 -13.66 14.07 -17.85
CA LEU A 298 -12.29 13.73 -18.22
C LEU A 298 -12.24 12.50 -19.15
#